data_AF-A0A975IP27-F1
#
_entry.id   AF-A0A975IP27-F1
#
_cell.length_a   1.000
_cell.length_b   1.000
_cell.length_c   1.000
_cell.angle_alpha   90.00
_cell.angle_beta   90.00
_cell.angle_gamma   90.00
#
_symmetry.space_group_name_H-M   'P 1'
#
loop_
_entity.id
_entity.type
_entity.pdbx_description
1 polymer ?
#
loop_
_entity_poly.entity_id
_entity_poly.type
_entity_poly.pdbx_seq_one_letter_code
_entity_poly.pdbx_strand_id
1 'polypeptide(L)'
;MPEIAFACGHGGDVARGAHLLRRVCPLCMLIDETQRSRSELLAKVAPAQRAALAAETRVGARYDWRCTRGHDRYEASVREVLTGPSCEKCRRNALAPGAVRDAGVPFMKPGLRTGTSQIEQRLRTLLGERIRLHHRVNAIRIARMFYGRQEVWPDIIVPQLRIAVEYDDPGRSRRAHRGLKEASDREKDEALREVGWEVIRIRAGGLESLGPTSVVCKGLTIEAVDEVVGLMRRIRGDTAVDAIAVTAEAVS
;
A
#
# COMPACT_ATOMS: atom_id res chain seq x y z
N MET A 1 -29.47 -17.78 -15.38
CA MET A 1 -29.19 -17.20 -14.04
C MET A 1 -29.50 -15.72 -14.12
N PRO A 2 -30.19 -15.12 -13.13
CA PRO A 2 -30.49 -13.70 -13.16
C PRO A 2 -29.20 -12.88 -13.08
N GLU A 3 -29.12 -11.81 -13.86
CA GLU A 3 -27.97 -10.91 -13.85
C GLU A 3 -27.89 -10.16 -12.51
N ILE A 4 -26.67 -9.85 -12.09
CA ILE A 4 -26.40 -9.14 -10.83
C ILE A 4 -25.98 -7.72 -11.16
N ALA A 5 -26.66 -6.74 -10.56
CA ALA A 5 -26.26 -5.35 -10.54
C ALA A 5 -25.62 -5.01 -9.18
N PHE A 6 -24.68 -4.07 -9.17
CA PHE A 6 -24.00 -3.63 -7.95
C PHE A 6 -24.27 -2.15 -7.67
N ALA A 7 -24.18 -1.73 -6.41
CA ALA A 7 -24.38 -0.34 -5.99
C ALA A 7 -23.43 0.67 -6.66
N CYS A 8 -22.32 0.21 -7.25
CA CYS A 8 -21.42 1.03 -8.06
C CYS A 8 -21.92 1.26 -9.50
N GLY A 9 -23.12 0.80 -9.87
CA GLY A 9 -23.70 0.95 -11.21
C GLY A 9 -23.15 0.00 -12.29
N HIS A 10 -22.41 -1.04 -11.89
CA HIS A 10 -21.85 -2.04 -12.81
C HIS A 10 -22.60 -3.37 -12.71
N GLY A 11 -22.49 -4.21 -13.75
CA GLY A 11 -23.15 -5.50 -13.85
C GLY A 11 -24.39 -5.43 -14.76
N GLY A 12 -25.40 -6.22 -14.45
CA GLY A 12 -26.67 -6.22 -15.17
C GLY A 12 -27.47 -4.94 -14.98
N ASP A 13 -28.47 -4.75 -15.84
CA ASP A 13 -29.38 -3.60 -15.78
C ASP A 13 -30.58 -3.90 -14.88
N VAL A 14 -30.74 -3.13 -13.79
CA VAL A 14 -31.86 -3.27 -12.85
C VAL A 14 -33.20 -3.03 -13.55
N ALA A 15 -33.24 -2.12 -14.53
CA ALA A 15 -34.44 -1.87 -15.32
C ALA A 15 -34.83 -3.06 -16.21
N ARG A 16 -33.89 -3.98 -16.48
CA ARG A 16 -34.10 -5.23 -17.22
C ARG A 16 -34.23 -6.46 -16.31
N GLY A 17 -34.40 -6.26 -15.00
CA GLY A 17 -34.66 -7.34 -14.03
C GLY A 17 -33.43 -7.89 -13.32
N ALA A 18 -32.28 -7.21 -13.37
CA ALA A 18 -31.11 -7.60 -12.59
C ALA A 18 -31.32 -7.39 -11.09
N HIS A 19 -30.81 -8.31 -10.26
CA HIS A 19 -30.87 -8.16 -8.80
C HIS A 19 -29.79 -7.19 -8.31
N LEU A 20 -30.20 -6.11 -7.65
CA LEU A 20 -29.29 -5.11 -7.10
C LEU A 20 -28.70 -5.58 -5.75
N LEU A 21 -27.38 -5.74 -5.71
CA LEU A 21 -26.63 -5.88 -4.48
C LEU A 21 -26.18 -4.51 -3.97
N ARG A 22 -26.41 -4.24 -2.68
CA ARG A 22 -26.00 -2.99 -2.02
C ARG A 22 -24.47 -2.81 -1.87
N ARG A 23 -23.67 -3.82 -2.22
CA ARG A 23 -22.21 -3.75 -2.21
C ARG A 23 -21.68 -3.28 -3.57
N VAL A 24 -20.49 -2.71 -3.57
CA VAL A 24 -19.72 -2.45 -4.80
C VAL A 24 -19.27 -3.76 -5.45
N CYS A 25 -19.02 -3.77 -6.76
CA CYS A 25 -18.57 -4.96 -7.47
C CYS A 25 -17.12 -5.33 -7.09
N PRO A 26 -16.71 -6.62 -7.25
CA PRO A 26 -15.36 -7.06 -6.92
C PRO A 26 -14.25 -6.27 -7.64
N LEU A 27 -14.48 -5.89 -8.91
CA LEU A 27 -13.52 -5.05 -9.63
C LEU A 27 -13.38 -3.64 -9.02
N CYS A 28 -14.48 -2.96 -8.71
CA CYS A 28 -14.42 -1.64 -8.09
C CYS A 28 -13.79 -1.67 -6.69
N MET A 29 -14.01 -2.75 -5.93
CA MET A 29 -13.33 -2.97 -4.66
C MET A 29 -11.81 -3.08 -4.84
N LEU A 30 -11.34 -3.89 -5.79
CA LEU A 30 -9.91 -4.05 -6.05
C LEU A 30 -9.27 -2.77 -6.63
N ILE A 31 -9.99 -2.01 -7.45
CA ILE A 31 -9.54 -0.70 -7.96
C ILE A 31 -9.29 0.27 -6.80
N ASP A 32 -10.21 0.34 -5.84
CA ASP A 32 -10.08 1.17 -4.63
C ASP A 32 -8.87 0.72 -3.78
N GLU A 33 -8.74 -0.58 -3.54
CA GLU A 33 -7.63 -1.16 -2.77
C GLU A 33 -6.26 -0.91 -3.38
N THR A 34 -6.16 -0.96 -4.71
CA THR A 34 -4.92 -0.72 -5.44
C THR A 34 -4.62 0.77 -5.67
N GLN A 35 -5.47 1.67 -5.17
CA GLN A 35 -5.39 3.12 -5.38
C GLN A 35 -5.27 3.46 -6.89
N ARG A 36 -6.12 2.81 -7.69
CA ARG A 36 -6.20 2.97 -9.14
C ARG A 36 -7.55 3.56 -9.51
N SER A 37 -7.75 3.81 -10.80
CA SER A 37 -9.07 4.16 -11.33
C SER A 37 -9.49 3.25 -12.48
N ARG A 38 -10.81 3.17 -12.71
CA ARG A 38 -11.34 2.46 -13.88
C ARG A 38 -10.91 3.14 -15.18
N SER A 39 -10.77 4.47 -15.19
CA SER A 39 -10.27 5.21 -16.35
C SER A 39 -8.82 4.84 -16.70
N GLU A 40 -7.96 4.60 -15.70
CA GLU A 40 -6.61 4.08 -15.94
C GLU A 40 -6.62 2.70 -16.63
N LEU A 41 -7.55 1.81 -16.25
CA LEU A 41 -7.69 0.51 -16.90
C LEU A 41 -8.19 0.65 -18.34
N LEU A 42 -9.21 1.49 -18.57
CA LEU A 42 -9.76 1.77 -19.90
C LEU A 42 -8.72 2.41 -20.85
N ALA A 43 -7.80 3.20 -20.30
CA ALA A 43 -6.69 3.76 -21.07
C ALA A 43 -5.67 2.70 -21.52
N LYS A 44 -5.51 1.62 -20.74
CA LYS A 44 -4.55 0.54 -21.00
C LYS A 44 -5.10 -0.57 -21.88
N VAL A 45 -6.38 -0.92 -21.75
CA VAL A 45 -6.98 -2.02 -22.52
C VAL A 45 -7.00 -1.68 -24.02
N ALA A 46 -6.97 -2.72 -24.86
CA ALA A 46 -7.10 -2.58 -26.29
C ALA A 46 -8.39 -1.80 -26.64
N PRO A 47 -8.35 -0.84 -27.59
CA PRO A 47 -9.49 0.03 -27.87
C PRO A 47 -10.80 -0.72 -28.13
N ALA A 48 -10.74 -1.84 -28.85
CA ALA A 48 -11.90 -2.68 -29.18
C ALA A 48 -12.58 -3.32 -27.97
N GLN A 49 -11.87 -3.45 -26.84
CA GLN A 49 -12.35 -4.12 -25.63
C GLN A 49 -12.77 -3.15 -24.51
N ARG A 50 -12.67 -1.83 -24.74
CA ARG A 50 -13.01 -0.82 -23.72
C ARG A 50 -14.45 -0.89 -23.24
N ALA A 51 -15.40 -1.09 -24.15
CA ALA A 51 -16.82 -1.18 -23.78
C ALA A 51 -17.09 -2.40 -22.88
N ALA A 52 -16.49 -3.56 -23.21
CA ALA A 52 -16.59 -4.76 -22.39
C ALA A 52 -15.98 -4.55 -20.99
N LEU A 53 -14.76 -3.99 -20.92
CA LEU A 53 -14.12 -3.70 -19.64
C LEU A 53 -14.88 -2.65 -18.81
N ALA A 54 -15.53 -1.67 -19.45
CA ALA A 54 -16.32 -0.65 -18.76
C ALA A 54 -17.47 -1.28 -17.94
N ALA A 55 -18.12 -2.31 -18.47
CA ALA A 55 -19.19 -3.04 -17.77
C ALA A 55 -18.69 -4.17 -16.84
N GLU A 56 -17.41 -4.53 -16.92
CA GLU A 56 -16.86 -5.68 -16.21
C GLU A 56 -16.93 -5.54 -14.68
N THR A 57 -17.21 -6.66 -14.02
CA THR A 57 -17.31 -6.78 -12.56
C THR A 57 -16.37 -7.83 -11.98
N ARG A 58 -15.85 -8.75 -12.81
CA ARG A 58 -15.01 -9.89 -12.43
C ARG A 58 -13.53 -9.51 -12.52
N VAL A 59 -12.80 -9.74 -11.43
CA VAL A 59 -11.34 -9.50 -11.38
C VAL A 59 -10.53 -10.52 -12.19
N GLY A 60 -11.08 -11.71 -12.43
CA GLY A 60 -10.44 -12.77 -13.22
C GLY A 60 -10.64 -12.65 -14.73
N ALA A 61 -11.48 -11.72 -15.20
CA ALA A 61 -11.73 -11.54 -16.63
C ALA A 61 -10.45 -11.09 -17.35
N ARG A 62 -10.20 -11.64 -18.54
CA ARG A 62 -8.98 -11.44 -19.32
C ARG A 62 -9.24 -10.54 -20.52
N TYR A 63 -8.27 -9.70 -20.82
CA TYR A 63 -8.31 -8.73 -21.91
C TYR A 63 -6.92 -8.57 -22.53
N ASP A 64 -6.87 -7.98 -23.71
CA ASP A 64 -5.64 -7.50 -24.32
C ASP A 64 -5.31 -6.12 -23.80
N TRP A 65 -4.10 -5.97 -23.29
CA TRP A 65 -3.62 -4.75 -22.68
C TRP A 65 -2.44 -4.19 -23.43
N ARG A 66 -2.31 -2.87 -23.41
CA ARG A 66 -1.15 -2.15 -23.90
C ARG A 66 -0.19 -1.88 -22.75
N CYS A 67 1.08 -2.18 -22.93
CA CYS A 67 2.08 -1.83 -21.93
C CYS A 67 2.30 -0.31 -21.90
N THR A 68 2.19 0.31 -20.73
CA THR A 68 2.45 1.76 -20.57
C THR A 68 3.92 2.13 -20.76
N ARG A 69 4.83 1.14 -20.76
CA ARG A 69 6.26 1.34 -21.06
C ARG A 69 6.60 1.19 -22.54
N GLY A 70 5.59 1.09 -23.42
CA GLY A 70 5.79 0.96 -24.87
C GLY A 70 6.18 -0.44 -25.36
N HIS A 71 6.13 -1.45 -24.49
CA HIS A 71 6.28 -2.86 -24.90
C HIS A 71 5.02 -3.38 -25.62
N ASP A 72 5.12 -4.61 -26.13
CA ASP A 72 4.05 -5.29 -26.85
C ASP A 72 2.74 -5.40 -26.06
N ARG A 73 1.66 -5.63 -26.82
CA ARG A 73 0.38 -6.02 -26.25
C ARG A 73 0.52 -7.36 -25.56
N TYR A 74 -0.26 -7.57 -24.51
CA TYR A 74 -0.24 -8.80 -23.74
C TYR A 74 -1.64 -9.11 -23.23
N GLU A 75 -1.94 -10.39 -23.10
CA GLU A 75 -3.18 -10.85 -22.47
C GLU A 75 -2.95 -11.03 -20.97
N ALA A 76 -3.86 -10.52 -20.16
CA ALA A 76 -3.84 -10.70 -18.71
C ALA A 76 -5.24 -10.52 -18.12
N SER A 77 -5.44 -11.08 -16.93
CA SER A 77 -6.62 -10.78 -16.10
C SER A 77 -6.57 -9.36 -15.55
N VAL A 78 -7.74 -8.80 -15.23
CA VAL A 78 -7.82 -7.48 -14.58
C VAL A 78 -7.05 -7.47 -13.26
N ARG A 79 -7.09 -8.57 -12.49
CA ARG A 79 -6.30 -8.74 -11.27
C ARG A 79 -4.81 -8.58 -11.54
N GLU A 80 -4.25 -9.33 -12.48
CA GLU A 80 -2.81 -9.27 -12.81
C GLU A 80 -2.36 -7.86 -13.21
N VAL A 81 -3.20 -7.11 -13.94
CA VAL A 81 -2.90 -5.71 -14.34
C VAL A 81 -2.96 -4.73 -13.17
N LEU A 82 -3.82 -4.98 -12.19
CA LEU A 82 -3.95 -4.16 -10.99
C LEU A 82 -2.88 -4.49 -9.94
N THR A 83 -2.47 -5.75 -9.82
CA THR A 83 -1.61 -6.21 -8.72
C THR A 83 -0.14 -6.42 -9.13
N GLY A 84 0.17 -6.64 -10.41
CA GLY A 84 1.50 -7.05 -10.86
C GLY A 84 2.07 -6.26 -12.05
N PRO A 85 3.25 -6.66 -12.58
CA PRO A 85 3.80 -6.08 -13.79
C PRO A 85 2.91 -6.40 -14.99
N SER A 86 2.62 -5.36 -15.76
CA SER A 86 1.75 -5.38 -16.94
C SER A 86 2.13 -6.48 -17.94
N CYS A 87 3.29 -6.41 -18.60
CA CYS A 87 3.68 -7.38 -19.64
C CYS A 87 4.85 -8.29 -19.21
N GLU A 88 5.11 -9.34 -19.98
CA GLU A 88 6.23 -10.28 -19.76
C GLU A 88 7.59 -9.57 -19.66
N LYS A 89 7.85 -8.59 -20.52
CA LYS A 89 9.09 -7.81 -20.46
C LYS A 89 9.17 -6.95 -19.18
N CYS A 90 8.04 -6.40 -18.72
CA CYS A 90 7.99 -5.71 -17.42
C CYS A 90 8.22 -6.68 -16.25
N ARG A 91 7.72 -7.92 -16.31
CA ARG A 91 7.99 -8.95 -15.31
C ARG A 91 9.48 -9.28 -15.27
N ARG A 92 10.09 -9.58 -16.42
CA ARG A 92 11.53 -9.87 -16.51
C ARG A 92 12.39 -8.70 -16.02
N ASN A 93 12.05 -7.46 -16.40
CA ASN A 93 12.77 -6.29 -15.92
C ASN A 93 12.65 -6.09 -14.40
N ALA A 94 11.49 -6.41 -13.82
CA ALA A 94 11.31 -6.35 -12.37
C ALA A 94 12.20 -7.34 -11.63
N LEU A 95 12.54 -8.47 -12.26
CA LEU A 95 13.42 -9.51 -11.74
C LEU A 95 14.90 -9.33 -12.14
N ALA A 96 15.22 -8.28 -12.92
CA ALA A 96 16.58 -8.10 -13.42
C ALA A 96 17.55 -7.76 -12.26
N PRO A 97 18.82 -8.21 -12.31
CA PRO A 97 19.78 -7.99 -11.23
C PRO A 97 19.93 -6.52 -10.80
N GLY A 98 19.81 -5.57 -11.73
CA GLY A 98 19.84 -4.13 -11.42
C GLY A 98 18.66 -3.68 -10.57
N ALA A 99 17.44 -4.15 -10.87
CA ALA A 99 16.25 -3.83 -10.08
C ALA A 99 16.33 -4.44 -8.66
N VAL A 100 16.94 -5.61 -8.53
CA VAL A 100 17.22 -6.25 -7.24
C VAL A 100 18.27 -5.46 -6.44
N ARG A 101 19.30 -4.90 -7.10
CA ARG A 101 20.32 -4.06 -6.43
C ARG A 101 19.75 -2.76 -5.89
N ASP A 102 18.79 -2.16 -6.59
CA ASP A 102 18.12 -0.93 -6.14
C ASP A 102 17.01 -1.21 -5.10
N ALA A 103 16.72 -2.48 -4.81
CA ALA A 103 15.70 -2.86 -3.86
C ALA A 103 16.11 -2.48 -2.42
N GLY A 104 15.14 -1.97 -1.66
CA GLY A 104 15.34 -1.47 -0.31
C GLY A 104 15.95 -0.06 -0.25
N VAL A 105 16.24 0.58 -1.38
CA VAL A 105 16.69 1.98 -1.40
C VAL A 105 15.50 2.91 -1.12
N PRO A 106 15.58 3.76 -0.08
CA PRO A 106 14.59 4.81 0.13
C PRO A 106 14.86 5.99 -0.81
N PHE A 107 13.81 6.60 -1.34
CA PHE A 107 13.92 7.71 -2.26
C PHE A 107 12.79 8.74 -2.08
N MET A 108 13.01 9.93 -2.63
CA MET A 108 11.98 10.96 -2.73
C MET A 108 11.18 10.73 -4.01
N LYS A 109 9.86 10.55 -3.88
CA LYS A 109 8.93 10.59 -4.99
C LYS A 109 8.21 11.95 -5.03
N PRO A 110 8.58 12.84 -5.97
CA PRO A 110 7.92 14.14 -6.10
C PRO A 110 6.44 13.97 -6.45
N GLY A 111 5.59 14.83 -5.88
CA GLY A 111 4.17 14.85 -6.21
C GLY A 111 3.35 13.69 -5.65
N LEU A 112 3.91 12.87 -4.74
CA LEU A 112 3.11 11.99 -3.90
C LEU A 112 2.26 12.86 -2.96
N ARG A 113 1.08 13.27 -3.44
CA ARG A 113 0.04 13.92 -2.63
C ARG A 113 -0.74 12.83 -1.91
N THR A 114 -0.10 12.08 -1.02
CA THR A 114 -0.87 11.39 0.00
C THR A 114 -1.52 12.49 0.83
N GLY A 115 -2.83 12.45 1.02
CA GLY A 115 -3.47 13.36 1.96
C GLY A 115 -2.93 13.01 3.34
N THR A 116 -1.86 13.68 3.77
CA THR A 116 -1.23 13.42 5.06
C THR A 116 -2.27 13.67 6.12
N SER A 117 -2.78 12.59 6.72
CA SER A 117 -3.85 12.68 7.70
C SER A 117 -3.35 13.49 8.90
N GLN A 118 -4.27 14.14 9.64
CA GLN A 118 -3.89 14.82 10.89
C GLN A 118 -3.17 13.87 11.86
N ILE A 119 -3.51 12.57 11.81
CA ILE A 119 -2.88 11.54 12.63
C ILE A 119 -1.45 11.26 12.18
N GLU A 120 -1.20 11.16 10.88
CA GLU A 120 0.16 10.97 10.34
C GLU A 120 1.07 12.16 10.69
N GLN A 121 0.55 13.40 10.60
CA GLN A 121 1.28 14.60 11.04
C GLN A 121 1.60 14.53 12.53
N ARG A 122 0.62 14.17 13.36
CA ARG A 122 0.81 14.00 14.80
C ARG A 122 1.83 12.91 15.13
N LEU A 123 1.80 11.77 14.44
CA LEU A 123 2.79 10.70 14.58
C LEU A 123 4.18 11.21 14.24
N ARG A 124 4.32 11.92 13.13
CA ARG A 124 5.59 12.52 12.70
C ARG A 124 6.13 13.50 13.74
N THR A 125 5.28 14.34 14.33
CA THR A 125 5.68 15.26 15.41
C THR A 125 6.16 14.50 16.64
N LEU A 126 5.33 13.60 17.18
CA LEU A 126 5.65 12.87 18.42
C LEU A 126 6.91 12.01 18.27
N LEU A 127 7.10 11.38 17.12
CA LEU A 127 8.30 10.59 16.85
C LEU A 127 9.51 11.50 16.60
N GLY A 128 9.30 12.66 15.95
CA GLY A 128 10.32 13.69 15.73
C GLY A 128 10.84 14.35 17.00
N GLU A 129 10.08 14.33 18.09
CA GLU A 129 10.52 14.74 19.43
C GLU A 129 11.50 13.74 20.07
N ARG A 130 11.52 12.48 19.61
CA ARG A 130 12.34 11.39 20.16
C ARG A 130 13.54 11.08 19.31
N ILE A 131 13.36 11.07 17.99
CA ILE A 131 14.40 10.72 17.01
C ILE A 131 14.42 11.70 15.84
N ARG A 132 15.60 11.93 15.28
CA ARG A 132 15.83 12.75 14.09
C ARG A 132 15.29 12.06 12.85
N LEU A 133 14.08 12.45 12.43
CA LEU A 133 13.45 11.92 11.23
C LEU A 133 14.04 12.52 9.94
N HIS A 134 14.27 11.66 8.94
CA HIS A 134 14.74 12.09 7.64
C HIS A 134 13.57 12.51 6.74
N HIS A 135 13.56 13.76 6.27
CA HIS A 135 12.44 14.33 5.51
C HIS A 135 12.58 14.24 3.97
N ARG A 136 13.72 13.76 3.47
CA ARG A 136 13.99 13.69 2.01
C ARG A 136 13.66 12.35 1.37
N VAL A 137 12.87 11.51 2.03
CA VAL A 137 12.41 10.22 1.50
C VAL A 137 10.96 9.97 1.91
N ASN A 138 10.17 9.41 1.00
CA ASN A 138 8.76 9.04 1.24
C ASN A 138 8.36 7.73 0.55
N ALA A 139 9.31 7.03 -0.07
CA ALA A 139 9.09 5.77 -0.74
C ALA A 139 10.28 4.84 -0.55
N ILE A 140 10.03 3.53 -0.57
CA ILE A 140 11.05 2.48 -0.54
C ILE A 140 10.84 1.60 -1.78
N ARG A 141 11.91 1.33 -2.53
CA ARG A 141 11.87 0.35 -3.63
C ARG A 141 11.77 -1.06 -3.07
N ILE A 142 10.93 -1.91 -3.65
CA ILE A 142 10.80 -3.33 -3.26
C ILE A 142 11.19 -4.24 -4.43
N ALA A 143 11.63 -5.46 -4.13
CA ALA A 143 12.14 -6.40 -5.12
C ALA A 143 11.03 -6.98 -6.02
N ARG A 144 9.80 -7.03 -5.50
CA ARG A 144 8.60 -7.48 -6.24
C ARG A 144 7.64 -6.33 -6.52
N MET A 145 6.62 -6.61 -7.34
CA MET A 145 5.51 -5.67 -7.49
C MET A 145 4.52 -5.86 -6.36
N PHE A 146 4.08 -4.75 -5.77
CA PHE A 146 2.94 -4.67 -4.86
C PHE A 146 1.94 -3.67 -5.44
N TYR A 147 0.70 -4.09 -5.66
CA TYR A 147 -0.33 -3.29 -6.35
C TYR A 147 0.14 -2.60 -7.65
N GLY A 148 0.92 -3.34 -8.44
CA GLY A 148 1.44 -2.90 -9.72
C GLY A 148 2.49 -1.78 -9.61
N ARG A 149 3.17 -1.66 -8.46
CA ARG A 149 4.28 -0.73 -8.21
C ARG A 149 5.47 -1.49 -7.57
N GLN A 150 6.71 -1.13 -7.93
CA GLN A 150 7.93 -1.66 -7.28
C GLN A 150 8.38 -0.74 -6.15
N GLU A 151 7.42 -0.13 -5.47
CA GLU A 151 7.65 0.83 -4.42
C GLU A 151 6.46 0.80 -3.46
N VAL A 152 6.76 1.04 -2.19
CA VAL A 152 5.78 1.21 -1.13
C VAL A 152 6.00 2.54 -0.45
N TRP A 153 4.93 3.09 0.12
CA TRP A 153 4.93 4.39 0.79
C TRP A 153 4.45 4.21 2.23
N PRO A 154 5.37 3.97 3.17
CA PRO A 154 5.04 3.98 4.59
C PRO A 154 4.73 5.37 5.11
N ASP A 155 3.95 5.45 6.18
CA ASP A 155 3.65 6.72 6.86
C ASP A 155 4.92 7.41 7.35
N ILE A 156 5.81 6.65 7.98
CA ILE A 156 7.15 7.12 8.38
C ILE A 156 8.20 6.13 7.91
N ILE A 157 9.27 6.68 7.34
CA ILE A 157 10.47 5.96 6.94
C ILE A 157 11.60 6.43 7.86
N VAL A 158 12.30 5.48 8.49
CA VAL A 158 13.51 5.74 9.29
C VAL A 158 14.69 5.02 8.61
N PRO A 159 15.30 5.63 7.57
CA PRO A 159 16.35 5.00 6.77
C PRO A 159 17.55 4.51 7.58
N GLN A 160 17.94 5.29 8.60
CA GLN A 160 19.10 5.00 9.44
C GLN A 160 18.95 3.66 10.18
N LEU A 161 17.72 3.23 10.45
CA LEU A 161 17.42 1.95 11.09
C LEU A 161 16.88 0.90 10.13
N ARG A 162 16.62 1.25 8.86
CA ARG A 162 15.81 0.44 7.91
C ARG A 162 14.52 -0.04 8.57
N ILE A 163 13.79 0.90 9.18
CA ILE A 163 12.48 0.67 9.81
C ILE A 163 11.44 1.55 9.11
N ALA A 164 10.32 0.94 8.74
CA ALA A 164 9.09 1.62 8.33
C ALA A 164 8.08 1.58 9.49
N VAL A 165 7.38 2.68 9.72
CA VAL A 165 6.29 2.76 10.70
C VAL A 165 4.98 3.05 9.96
N GLU A 166 3.94 2.29 10.29
CA GLU A 166 2.59 2.44 9.75
C GLU A 166 1.61 2.68 10.91
N TYR A 167 0.62 3.53 10.68
CA TYR A 167 -0.51 3.75 11.55
C TYR A 167 -1.79 3.19 10.91
N ASP A 168 -2.32 2.13 11.50
CA ASP A 168 -3.53 1.47 11.03
C ASP A 168 -4.73 1.87 11.91
N ASP A 169 -5.79 2.38 11.29
CA ASP A 169 -7.09 2.61 11.92
C ASP A 169 -8.22 2.08 11.02
N PRO A 170 -9.19 1.31 11.54
CA PRO A 170 -10.22 0.69 10.72
C PRO A 170 -11.22 1.71 10.12
N GLY A 171 -11.10 2.98 10.51
CA GLY A 171 -11.88 4.11 10.06
C GLY A 171 -13.34 4.04 10.47
N ARG A 172 -14.12 5.06 10.05
CA ARG A 172 -15.58 5.10 10.31
C ARG A 172 -16.31 3.85 9.79
N SER A 173 -15.81 3.25 8.71
CA SER A 173 -16.42 2.06 8.10
C SER A 173 -16.13 0.75 8.84
N ARG A 174 -15.18 0.75 9.78
CA ARG A 174 -14.67 -0.41 10.55
C ARG A 174 -14.20 -1.61 9.71
N ARG A 175 -13.83 -1.37 8.44
CA ARG A 175 -13.44 -2.42 7.48
C ARG A 175 -11.99 -2.31 7.02
N ALA A 176 -11.34 -1.17 7.22
CA ALA A 176 -9.92 -1.07 6.89
C ALA A 176 -9.10 -2.01 7.80
N HIS A 177 -8.01 -2.55 7.26
CA HIS A 177 -7.06 -3.39 7.99
C HIS A 177 -7.63 -4.65 8.66
N ARG A 178 -8.74 -5.18 8.12
CA ARG A 178 -9.38 -6.43 8.55
C ARG A 178 -9.61 -7.37 7.37
N GLY A 179 -9.55 -8.68 7.62
CA GLY A 179 -9.80 -9.70 6.59
C GLY A 179 -8.83 -9.59 5.41
N LEU A 180 -9.35 -9.42 4.19
CA LEU A 180 -8.52 -9.29 2.98
C LEU A 180 -7.55 -8.10 3.03
N LYS A 181 -7.94 -7.00 3.70
CA LYS A 181 -7.06 -5.83 3.85
C LYS A 181 -5.90 -6.12 4.81
N GLU A 182 -6.14 -6.92 5.84
CA GLU A 182 -5.07 -7.40 6.72
C GLU A 182 -4.11 -8.35 6.00
N ALA A 183 -4.62 -9.23 5.13
CA ALA A 183 -3.77 -10.09 4.30
C ALA A 183 -2.87 -9.26 3.36
N SER A 184 -3.42 -8.21 2.75
CA SER A 184 -2.64 -7.24 1.97
C SER A 184 -1.60 -6.50 2.82
N ASP A 185 -1.94 -6.10 4.05
CA ASP A 185 -1.01 -5.47 4.98
C ASP A 185 0.19 -6.39 5.27
N ARG A 186 -0.07 -7.69 5.50
CA ARG A 186 1.00 -8.69 5.69
C ARG A 186 1.88 -8.85 4.45
N GLU A 187 1.28 -8.85 3.25
CA GLU A 187 2.02 -8.93 1.99
C GLU A 187 2.92 -7.70 1.77
N LYS A 188 2.42 -6.50 2.12
CA LYS A 188 3.22 -5.25 2.13
C LYS A 188 4.40 -5.36 3.07
N ASP A 189 4.19 -5.88 4.28
CA ASP A 189 5.25 -6.02 5.28
C ASP A 189 6.30 -7.04 4.83
N GLU A 190 5.88 -8.16 4.25
CA GLU A 190 6.79 -9.18 3.71
C GLU A 190 7.63 -8.62 2.55
N ALA A 191 7.03 -7.83 1.65
CA ALA A 191 7.76 -7.19 0.55
C ALA A 191 8.82 -6.20 1.03
N LEU A 192 8.58 -5.53 2.17
CA LEU A 192 9.57 -4.69 2.85
C LEU A 192 10.67 -5.52 3.51
N ARG A 193 10.32 -6.60 4.22
CA ARG A 193 11.28 -7.49 4.89
C ARG A 193 12.25 -8.16 3.91
N GLU A 194 11.76 -8.59 2.75
CA GLU A 194 12.60 -9.14 1.67
C GLU A 194 13.73 -8.23 1.24
N VAL A 195 13.53 -6.92 1.36
CA VAL A 195 14.52 -5.90 1.01
C VAL A 195 15.19 -5.30 2.25
N GLY A 196 15.17 -6.03 3.37
CA GLY A 196 15.90 -5.69 4.59
C GLY A 196 15.30 -4.54 5.39
N TRP A 197 13.99 -4.31 5.29
CA TRP A 197 13.27 -3.35 6.13
C TRP A 197 12.41 -4.06 7.16
N GLU A 198 12.43 -3.57 8.40
CA GLU A 198 11.46 -4.00 9.41
C GLU A 198 10.26 -3.06 9.43
N VAL A 199 9.10 -3.60 9.80
CA VAL A 199 7.84 -2.85 9.86
C VAL A 199 7.29 -2.87 11.28
N ILE A 200 7.07 -1.68 11.84
CA ILE A 200 6.38 -1.47 13.10
C ILE A 200 4.99 -0.91 12.78
N ARG A 201 3.93 -1.58 13.24
CA ARG A 201 2.54 -1.15 13.02
C ARG A 201 1.90 -0.66 14.30
N ILE A 202 1.40 0.56 14.31
CA ILE A 202 0.54 1.08 15.36
C ILE A 202 -0.90 0.69 15.00
N ARG A 203 -1.46 -0.28 15.72
CA ARG A 203 -2.78 -0.88 15.48
C ARG A 203 -3.81 -0.22 16.40
N ALA A 204 -4.51 0.79 15.89
CA ALA A 204 -5.49 1.57 16.65
C ALA A 204 -6.93 1.04 16.49
N GLY A 205 -7.90 1.63 17.21
CA GLY A 205 -9.32 1.44 16.92
C GLY A 205 -9.85 0.01 17.14
N GLY A 206 -9.20 -0.78 18.01
CA GLY A 206 -9.58 -2.17 18.28
C GLY A 206 -9.15 -3.13 17.17
N LEU A 207 -8.06 -2.82 16.48
CA LEU A 207 -7.34 -3.78 15.64
C LEU A 207 -6.48 -4.70 16.51
N GLU A 208 -6.41 -5.97 16.12
CA GLU A 208 -5.54 -6.95 16.78
C GLU A 208 -4.08 -6.78 16.34
N SER A 209 -3.17 -7.30 17.17
CA SER A 209 -1.75 -7.38 16.84
C SER A 209 -1.54 -8.27 15.60
N LEU A 210 -0.65 -7.86 14.69
CA LEU A 210 -0.22 -8.68 13.56
C LEU A 210 1.07 -9.45 13.84
N GLY A 211 1.68 -9.25 15.01
CA GLY A 211 2.92 -9.91 15.39
C GLY A 211 3.72 -9.11 16.43
N PRO A 212 4.96 -9.53 16.71
CA PRO A 212 5.78 -8.98 17.79
C PRO A 212 6.19 -7.51 17.58
N THR A 213 6.07 -6.99 16.35
CA THR A 213 6.36 -5.59 16.02
C THR A 213 5.11 -4.71 15.93
N SER A 214 3.98 -5.19 16.45
CA SER A 214 2.75 -4.39 16.53
C SER A 214 2.62 -3.68 17.89
N VAL A 215 2.24 -2.40 17.86
CA VAL A 215 1.84 -1.62 19.03
C VAL A 215 0.32 -1.46 18.99
N VAL A 216 -0.40 -2.16 19.86
CA VAL A 216 -1.87 -2.06 19.91
C VAL A 216 -2.29 -0.94 20.84
N CYS A 217 -3.17 -0.05 20.38
CA CYS A 217 -3.67 1.06 21.19
C CYS A 217 -5.14 1.41 20.85
N LYS A 218 -5.78 2.24 21.67
CA LYS A 218 -7.12 2.78 21.33
C LYS A 218 -7.03 3.89 20.28
N GLY A 219 -5.96 4.67 20.32
CA GLY A 219 -5.64 5.78 19.41
C GLY A 219 -4.19 6.20 19.61
N LEU A 220 -3.69 7.12 18.78
CA LEU A 220 -2.29 7.56 18.86
C LEU A 220 -2.03 8.36 20.16
N THR A 221 -1.15 7.85 21.00
CA THR A 221 -0.71 8.49 22.25
C THR A 221 0.82 8.60 22.32
N ILE A 222 1.32 9.35 23.30
CA ILE A 222 2.76 9.50 23.59
C ILE A 222 3.36 8.13 23.93
N GLU A 223 2.68 7.36 24.78
CA GLU A 223 3.12 6.03 25.24
C GLU A 223 3.19 5.04 24.08
N ALA A 224 2.26 5.11 23.13
CA ALA A 224 2.30 4.28 21.93
C ALA A 224 3.54 4.61 21.06
N VAL A 225 3.94 5.88 20.99
CA VAL A 225 5.14 6.30 20.27
C VAL A 225 6.41 5.92 21.04
N ASP A 226 6.40 5.99 22.38
CA ASP A 226 7.49 5.47 23.21
C ASP A 226 7.69 3.97 22.99
N GLU A 227 6.62 3.19 22.89
CA GLU A 227 6.69 1.76 22.59
C GLU A 227 7.23 1.49 21.18
N VAL A 228 6.91 2.34 20.19
CA VAL A 228 7.52 2.28 18.86
C VAL A 228 9.04 2.47 18.95
N VAL A 229 9.53 3.45 19.72
CA VAL A 229 10.97 3.65 19.94
C VAL A 229 11.58 2.47 20.71
N GLY A 230 10.87 1.92 21.69
CA GLY A 230 11.26 0.69 22.39
C GLY A 230 11.40 -0.50 21.43
N LEU A 231 10.48 -0.66 20.47
CA LEU A 231 10.61 -1.66 19.40
C LEU A 231 11.82 -1.39 18.50
N MET A 232 12.08 -0.14 18.12
CA MET A 232 13.28 0.20 17.34
C MET A 232 14.55 -0.24 18.07
N ARG A 233 14.61 -0.05 19.40
CA ARG A 233 15.72 -0.51 20.25
C ARG A 233 15.82 -2.03 20.28
N ARG A 234 14.71 -2.74 20.43
CA ARG A 234 14.71 -4.22 20.38
C ARG A 234 15.16 -4.77 19.02
N ILE A 235 14.86 -4.06 17.93
CA ILE A 235 15.14 -4.49 16.55
C ILE A 235 16.56 -4.16 16.10
N ARG A 236 17.13 -3.01 16.53
CA ARG A 236 18.44 -2.50 16.06
C ARG A 236 19.47 -2.26 17.15
N GLY A 237 19.10 -2.39 18.42
CA GLY A 237 19.93 -2.09 19.57
C GLY A 237 19.89 -0.62 19.97
N ASP A 238 20.23 -0.35 21.23
CA ASP A 238 20.19 0.99 21.82
C ASP A 238 21.14 1.95 21.12
N THR A 239 22.37 1.53 20.85
CA THR A 239 23.39 2.37 20.19
C THR A 239 22.93 2.94 18.85
N ALA A 240 22.20 2.14 18.05
CA ALA A 240 21.71 2.59 16.75
C ALA A 240 20.60 3.64 16.89
N VAL A 241 19.72 3.48 17.88
CA VAL A 241 18.64 4.44 18.16
C VAL A 241 19.18 5.71 18.81
N ASP A 242 20.12 5.59 19.74
CA ASP A 242 20.76 6.73 20.42
C ASP A 242 21.50 7.64 19.44
N ALA A 243 22.12 7.07 18.40
CA ALA A 243 22.79 7.83 17.34
C ALA A 243 21.84 8.81 16.60
N ILE A 244 20.54 8.50 16.58
CA ILE A 244 19.51 9.35 15.97
C ILE A 244 18.58 9.98 16.99
N ALA A 245 18.78 9.78 18.29
CA ALA A 245 17.94 10.38 19.31
C ALA A 245 18.05 11.91 19.28
N VAL A 246 16.96 12.59 19.60
CA VAL A 246 16.98 14.02 19.85
C VAL A 246 17.47 14.21 21.29
N THR A 247 18.67 14.76 21.46
CA THR A 247 19.17 15.17 22.77
C THR A 247 18.53 16.50 23.17
N ALA A 248 18.22 16.68 24.44
CA ALA A 248 17.59 17.88 24.99
C ALA A 248 18.44 19.17 24.86
N GLU A 249 19.69 19.08 24.39
CA GLU A 249 20.62 20.21 24.28
C GLU A 249 20.42 21.10 23.05
N ALA A 250 19.43 20.84 22.19
CA ALA A 250 19.15 21.64 20.99
C ALA A 250 17.93 22.56 21.12
N VAL A 251 17.53 22.92 22.35
CA VAL A 251 16.54 23.97 22.63
C VAL A 251 17.10 24.86 23.74
N SER A 252 18.07 25.70 23.38
CA SER A 252 18.57 26.83 24.18
C SER A 252 18.83 28.01 23.25
#